data_AF-A0A352T254-F1
#
_entry.id   AF-A0A352T254-F1
#
_cell.length_a   1.000
_cell.length_b   1.000
_cell.length_c   1.000
_cell.angle_alpha   90.00
_cell.angle_beta   90.00
_cell.angle_gamma   90.00
#
_symmetry.space_group_name_H-M   'P 1'
#
loop_
_entity.id
_entity.type
_entity.pdbx_description
1 polymer ?
#
loop_
_entity_poly.entity_id
_entity_poly.type
_entity_poly.pdbx_seq_one_letter_code
_entity_poly.pdbx_strand_id
1 'polypeptide(L)'
;MNTILTTILVVTCITAVLAALLTLSDRTIGNYGEVTMTINGDKQYTVRGGSSLLDTLRSESIFIPSACGGKGSCGYCKVKVIDGGGPVLATEKPLLSSDELNGGVRLSCQCKVKQNIKIEIPEELFNVKEYAVVVEKMEQLTSTIKLLRFSFGSDEISFKPGQYMQLKAPAYEGNEEEVYRAYSIASSANDKHAVELLIGYTGGIATTYVHQHLREGDEAHLNGPYGDFYYHDDDGGPIVLAGAGTGMAPIVSILQYMADNNIER
;
A
#
# COMPACT_ATOMS: atom_id res chain seq x y z
N MET A 1 14.12 -52.13 -15.44
CA MET A 1 13.84 -51.12 -16.49
C MET A 1 12.35 -50.84 -16.63
N ASN A 2 11.50 -51.83 -16.93
CA ASN A 2 10.05 -51.64 -17.13
C ASN A 2 9.32 -50.98 -15.95
N THR A 3 9.56 -51.43 -14.72
CA THR A 3 8.87 -50.87 -13.54
C THR A 3 9.17 -49.37 -13.36
N ILE A 4 10.40 -48.96 -13.61
CA ILE A 4 10.81 -47.54 -13.51
C ILE A 4 10.11 -46.72 -14.61
N LEU A 5 10.09 -47.21 -15.85
CA LEU A 5 9.41 -46.59 -16.97
C LEU A 5 7.90 -46.44 -16.74
N THR A 6 7.25 -47.49 -16.23
CA THR A 6 5.82 -47.46 -15.92
C THR A 6 5.51 -46.47 -14.81
N THR A 7 6.32 -46.41 -13.74
CA THR A 7 6.13 -45.44 -12.65
C THR A 7 6.29 -44.01 -13.14
N ILE A 8 7.32 -43.71 -13.94
CA ILE A 8 7.53 -42.36 -14.50
C ILE A 8 6.35 -41.97 -15.39
N LEU A 9 5.85 -42.88 -16.23
CA LEU A 9 4.74 -42.62 -17.13
C LEU A 9 3.43 -42.36 -16.37
N VAL A 10 3.16 -43.15 -15.32
CA VAL A 10 1.97 -42.96 -14.48
C VAL A 10 2.04 -41.61 -13.74
N VAL A 11 3.17 -41.27 -13.11
CA VAL A 11 3.32 -39.99 -12.40
C VAL A 11 3.18 -38.82 -13.38
N THR A 12 3.79 -38.90 -14.56
CA THR A 12 3.70 -37.85 -15.60
C THR A 12 2.27 -37.68 -16.12
N CYS A 13 1.54 -38.78 -16.33
CA CYS A 13 0.13 -38.70 -16.72
C CYS A 13 -0.72 -38.04 -15.63
N ILE A 14 -0.52 -38.41 -14.36
CA ILE A 14 -1.29 -37.83 -13.25
C ILE A 14 -1.00 -36.32 -13.13
N THR A 15 0.26 -35.91 -13.20
CA THR A 15 0.62 -34.48 -13.12
C THR A 15 0.09 -33.70 -14.32
N ALA A 16 0.15 -34.27 -15.53
CA ALA A 16 -0.39 -33.65 -16.74
C ALA A 16 -1.93 -33.48 -16.67
N VAL A 17 -2.64 -34.49 -16.17
CA VAL A 17 -4.10 -34.42 -15.98
C VAL A 17 -4.46 -33.38 -14.93
N LEU A 18 -3.75 -33.33 -13.80
CA LEU A 18 -3.96 -32.31 -12.77
C LEU A 18 -3.68 -30.90 -13.32
N ALA A 19 -2.60 -30.71 -14.06
CA ALA A 19 -2.27 -29.43 -14.70
C ALA A 19 -3.35 -29.01 -15.72
N ALA A 20 -3.85 -29.95 -16.53
CA ALA A 20 -4.94 -29.69 -17.48
C ALA A 20 -6.24 -29.30 -16.76
N LEU A 21 -6.60 -30.00 -15.69
CA LEU A 21 -7.78 -29.69 -14.87
C LEU A 21 -7.67 -28.30 -14.22
N LEU A 22 -6.51 -27.96 -13.65
CA LEU A 22 -6.27 -26.63 -13.08
C LEU A 22 -6.36 -25.54 -14.14
N THR A 23 -5.77 -25.76 -15.32
CA THR A 23 -5.83 -24.80 -16.44
C THR A 23 -7.26 -24.61 -16.95
N LEU A 24 -8.05 -25.69 -17.04
CA LEU A 24 -9.45 -25.62 -17.45
C LEU A 24 -10.30 -24.89 -16.40
N SER A 25 -10.05 -25.17 -15.12
CA SER A 25 -10.70 -24.50 -13.98
C SER A 25 -10.43 -23.01 -13.98
N ASP A 26 -9.17 -22.60 -14.16
CA ASP A 26 -8.81 -21.17 -14.21
C ASP A 26 -9.50 -20.46 -15.39
N ARG A 27 -9.53 -21.11 -16.56
CA ARG A 27 -10.17 -20.57 -17.77
C ARG A 27 -11.69 -20.46 -17.68
N THR A 28 -12.36 -21.37 -16.96
CA THR A 28 -13.84 -21.46 -16.94
C THR A 28 -14.47 -20.90 -15.66
N ILE A 29 -13.85 -21.11 -14.51
CA ILE A 29 -14.35 -20.72 -13.18
C ILE A 29 -13.62 -19.46 -12.68
N GLY A 30 -12.31 -19.34 -12.97
CA GLY A 30 -11.47 -18.23 -12.52
C GLY A 30 -11.62 -16.94 -13.36
N ASN A 31 -12.19 -17.04 -14.56
CA ASN A 31 -12.33 -15.91 -15.46
C ASN A 31 -13.67 -15.18 -15.24
N TYR A 32 -13.62 -14.11 -14.44
CA TYR A 32 -14.77 -13.24 -14.16
C TYR A 32 -15.08 -12.24 -15.29
N GLY A 33 -14.26 -12.22 -16.36
CA GLY A 33 -14.42 -11.29 -17.48
C GLY A 33 -14.12 -9.84 -17.13
N GLU A 34 -14.51 -8.93 -18.04
CA GLU A 34 -14.51 -7.50 -17.80
C GLU A 34 -15.76 -7.10 -17.02
N VAL A 35 -15.58 -6.28 -15.99
CA VAL A 35 -16.66 -5.78 -15.12
C VAL A 35 -16.55 -4.27 -15.04
N THR A 36 -17.70 -3.62 -14.87
CA THR A 36 -17.77 -2.16 -14.75
C THR A 36 -17.69 -1.75 -13.28
N MET A 37 -16.68 -0.95 -12.94
CA MET A 37 -16.54 -0.28 -11.66
C MET A 37 -16.99 1.17 -11.80
N THR A 38 -18.01 1.57 -11.02
CA THR A 38 -18.49 2.96 -10.98
C THR A 38 -18.10 3.60 -9.65
N ILE A 39 -17.48 4.77 -9.71
CA ILE A 39 -17.04 5.53 -8.54
C ILE A 39 -17.79 6.85 -8.50
N ASN A 40 -18.38 7.20 -7.35
CA ASN A 40 -19.12 8.45 -7.09
C ASN A 40 -20.28 8.75 -8.08
N GLY A 41 -20.74 7.72 -8.82
CA GLY A 41 -21.89 7.78 -9.73
C GLY A 41 -21.59 8.26 -11.15
N ASP A 42 -20.44 8.89 -11.38
CA ASP A 42 -20.07 9.54 -12.64
C ASP A 42 -18.86 8.86 -13.32
N LYS A 43 -17.85 8.43 -12.57
CA LYS A 43 -16.64 7.80 -13.11
C LYS A 43 -16.84 6.31 -13.33
N GLN A 44 -16.74 5.84 -14.58
CA GLN A 44 -16.85 4.42 -14.93
C GLN A 44 -15.54 3.89 -15.50
N TYR A 45 -15.10 2.74 -14.98
CA TYR A 45 -13.89 2.03 -15.40
C TYR A 45 -14.25 0.61 -15.80
N THR A 46 -13.70 0.14 -16.91
CA THR A 46 -13.80 -1.27 -17.32
C THR A 46 -12.56 -2.00 -16.82
N VAL A 47 -12.75 -2.89 -15.86
CA VAL A 47 -11.66 -3.55 -15.15
C VAL A 47 -11.79 -5.07 -15.25
N ARG A 48 -10.66 -5.78 -15.18
CA ARG A 48 -10.67 -7.23 -15.15
C ARG A 48 -11.11 -7.74 -13.78
N GLY A 49 -12.14 -8.58 -13.75
CA GLY A 49 -12.63 -9.19 -12.51
C GLY A 49 -11.66 -10.23 -11.94
N GLY A 50 -11.72 -10.44 -10.62
CA GLY A 50 -10.97 -11.44 -9.85
C GLY A 50 -9.98 -10.85 -8.83
N SER A 51 -9.46 -9.65 -9.08
CA SER A 51 -8.54 -8.95 -8.17
C SER A 51 -9.24 -8.37 -6.95
N SER A 52 -8.46 -7.94 -5.95
CA SER A 52 -9.00 -7.14 -4.84
C SER A 52 -9.40 -5.75 -5.34
N LEU A 53 -10.39 -5.14 -4.72
CA LEU A 53 -10.80 -3.77 -5.04
C LEU A 53 -9.63 -2.79 -4.85
N LEU A 54 -8.76 -3.01 -3.86
CA LEU A 54 -7.57 -2.19 -3.66
C LEU A 54 -6.61 -2.25 -4.85
N ASP A 55 -6.34 -3.45 -5.38
CA ASP A 55 -5.41 -3.61 -6.51
C ASP A 55 -6.04 -3.12 -7.81
N THR A 56 -7.35 -3.33 -7.99
CA THR A 56 -8.12 -2.79 -9.11
C THR A 56 -8.15 -1.26 -9.10
N LEU A 57 -8.27 -0.62 -7.93
CA LEU A 57 -8.19 0.85 -7.83
C LEU A 57 -6.79 1.35 -8.18
N ARG A 58 -5.75 0.66 -7.69
CA ARG A 58 -4.35 1.01 -7.99
C ARG A 58 -4.02 0.90 -9.47
N SER A 59 -4.54 -0.11 -10.19
CA SER A 59 -4.29 -0.23 -11.64
C SER A 59 -4.87 0.93 -12.43
N GLU A 60 -5.93 1.55 -11.92
CA GLU A 60 -6.54 2.78 -12.46
C GLU A 60 -5.94 4.07 -11.87
N SER A 61 -4.78 3.97 -11.20
CA SER A 61 -4.08 5.07 -10.53
C SER A 61 -4.91 5.76 -9.43
N ILE A 62 -5.83 5.03 -8.80
CA ILE A 62 -6.60 5.49 -7.64
C ILE A 62 -6.01 4.86 -6.38
N PHE A 63 -5.38 5.67 -5.55
CA PHE A 63 -4.65 5.18 -4.39
C PHE A 63 -5.46 5.33 -3.10
N ILE A 64 -5.80 4.18 -2.51
CA ILE A 64 -6.46 4.11 -1.20
C ILE A 64 -5.40 3.80 -0.13
N PRO A 65 -5.44 4.47 1.04
CA PRO A 65 -4.50 4.22 2.12
C PRO A 65 -4.50 2.74 2.55
N SER A 66 -3.32 2.12 2.58
CA SER A 66 -3.20 0.70 2.96
C SER A 66 -1.86 0.39 3.62
N ALA A 67 -1.70 0.71 4.90
CA ALA A 67 -0.44 0.53 5.61
C ALA A 67 0.10 -0.92 5.58
N CYS A 68 -0.79 -1.92 5.68
CA CYS A 68 -0.40 -3.34 5.62
C CYS A 68 -0.16 -3.88 4.19
N GLY A 69 -0.37 -3.05 3.16
CA GLY A 69 -0.26 -3.43 1.76
C GLY A 69 -1.19 -4.58 1.36
N GLY A 70 -2.43 -4.54 1.85
CA GLY A 70 -3.49 -5.46 1.43
C GLY A 70 -3.63 -6.76 2.20
N LYS A 71 -2.91 -6.94 3.32
CA LYS A 71 -3.01 -8.14 4.17
C LYS A 71 -4.21 -8.16 5.13
N GLY A 72 -5.06 -7.12 5.10
CA GLY A 72 -6.32 -7.09 5.86
C GLY A 72 -6.15 -6.90 7.37
N SER A 73 -5.04 -6.32 7.83
CA SER A 73 -4.75 -6.17 9.27
C SER A 73 -4.83 -4.74 9.81
N CYS A 74 -4.70 -3.72 8.95
CA CYS A 74 -4.59 -2.33 9.40
C CYS A 74 -5.91 -1.53 9.42
N GLY A 75 -6.93 -1.97 8.68
CA GLY A 75 -8.22 -1.27 8.62
C GLY A 75 -8.24 0.09 7.90
N TYR A 76 -7.14 0.56 7.30
CA TYR A 76 -7.12 1.86 6.63
C TYR A 76 -7.80 1.89 5.26
N CYS A 77 -7.87 0.75 4.56
CA CYS A 77 -8.36 0.69 3.20
C CYS A 77 -9.89 0.65 3.10
N LYS A 78 -10.58 1.47 3.90
CA LYS A 78 -12.03 1.53 3.98
C LYS A 78 -12.59 2.22 2.74
N VAL A 79 -13.56 1.59 2.10
CA VAL A 79 -14.29 2.12 0.96
C VAL A 79 -15.76 1.77 1.14
N LYS A 80 -16.65 2.69 0.81
CA LYS A 80 -18.09 2.45 0.87
C LYS A 80 -18.54 1.78 -0.42
N VAL A 81 -19.15 0.61 -0.32
CA VAL A 81 -19.69 -0.15 -1.44
C VAL A 81 -21.20 0.04 -1.45
N ILE A 82 -21.72 0.64 -2.53
CA ILE A 82 -23.14 0.94 -2.72
C ILE A 82 -23.85 -0.28 -3.30
N ASP A 83 -23.22 -0.94 -4.27
CA ASP A 83 -23.77 -2.12 -4.95
C ASP A 83 -22.64 -3.05 -5.39
N GLY A 84 -22.90 -4.36 -5.36
CA GLY A 84 -21.89 -5.39 -5.63
C GLY A 84 -20.98 -5.72 -4.42
N GLY A 85 -19.77 -6.19 -4.69
CA GLY A 85 -18.74 -6.48 -3.66
C GLY A 85 -18.95 -7.73 -2.79
N GLY A 86 -20.10 -8.40 -2.89
CA GLY A 86 -20.41 -9.64 -2.16
C GLY A 86 -20.61 -9.44 -0.64
N PRO A 87 -20.70 -10.52 0.15
CA PRO A 87 -20.90 -10.43 1.60
C PRO A 87 -19.63 -10.00 2.35
N VAL A 88 -19.79 -9.37 3.52
CA VAL A 88 -18.67 -8.99 4.40
C VAL A 88 -17.92 -10.22 4.89
N LEU A 89 -16.61 -10.25 4.66
CA LEU A 89 -15.75 -11.36 5.04
C LEU A 89 -15.43 -11.33 6.54
N ALA A 90 -15.12 -12.49 7.12
CA ALA A 90 -14.74 -12.61 8.52
C ALA A 90 -13.46 -11.83 8.87
N THR A 91 -12.58 -11.61 7.90
CA THR A 91 -11.36 -10.80 8.05
C THR A 91 -11.65 -9.31 8.15
N GLU A 92 -12.79 -8.85 7.64
CA GLU A 92 -13.17 -7.43 7.65
C GLU A 92 -13.86 -7.04 8.95
N LYS A 93 -14.72 -7.92 9.48
CA LYS A 93 -15.58 -7.63 10.65
C LYS A 93 -14.86 -7.05 11.87
N PRO A 94 -13.66 -7.52 12.27
CA PRO A 94 -12.96 -6.99 13.44
C PRO A 94 -12.48 -5.54 13.28
N LEU A 95 -12.38 -5.04 12.05
CA LEU A 95 -11.82 -3.73 11.71
C LEU A 95 -12.89 -2.70 11.32
N LEU A 96 -14.17 -3.11 11.34
CA LEU A 96 -15.31 -2.29 10.97
C LEU A 96 -16.24 -2.10 12.17
N SER A 97 -16.66 -0.86 12.41
CA SER A 97 -17.69 -0.56 13.41
C SER A 97 -19.07 -1.06 12.94
N SER A 98 -20.03 -1.13 13.87
CA SER A 98 -21.41 -1.49 13.52
C SER A 98 -22.04 -0.50 12.55
N ASP A 99 -21.75 0.79 12.69
CA ASP A 99 -22.24 1.84 11.79
C ASP A 99 -21.63 1.71 10.39
N GLU A 100 -20.33 1.40 10.32
CA GLU A 100 -19.63 1.16 9.06
C GLU A 100 -20.20 -0.06 8.32
N LEU A 101 -20.46 -1.16 9.03
CA LEU A 101 -21.08 -2.36 8.46
C LEU A 101 -22.48 -2.07 7.91
N ASN A 102 -23.29 -1.32 8.66
CA ASN A 102 -24.64 -0.94 8.22
C ASN A 102 -24.62 0.07 7.06
N GLY A 103 -23.58 0.90 6.98
CA GLY A 103 -23.35 1.87 5.91
C GLY A 103 -22.71 1.30 4.63
N GLY A 104 -22.47 -0.02 4.56
CA GLY A 104 -21.87 -0.68 3.39
C GLY A 104 -20.37 -0.46 3.26
N VAL A 105 -19.67 -0.09 4.33
CA VAL A 105 -18.21 0.06 4.32
C VAL A 105 -17.53 -1.30 4.28
N ARG A 106 -16.51 -1.42 3.42
CA ARG A 106 -15.73 -2.63 3.18
C ARG A 106 -14.24 -2.31 3.22
N LEU A 107 -13.43 -3.34 3.47
CA LEU A 107 -11.98 -3.22 3.26
C LEU A 107 -11.69 -3.54 1.80
N SER A 108 -11.25 -2.55 1.03
CA SER A 108 -10.98 -2.71 -0.41
C SER A 108 -9.95 -3.81 -0.70
N CYS A 109 -9.00 -4.06 0.21
CA CYS A 109 -8.03 -5.15 0.03
C CYS A 109 -8.61 -6.57 0.18
N GLN A 110 -9.74 -6.71 0.88
CA GLN A 110 -10.38 -8.00 1.11
C GLN A 110 -11.58 -8.22 0.17
N CYS A 111 -12.24 -7.12 -0.25
CA CYS A 111 -13.33 -7.16 -1.22
C CYS A 111 -12.80 -7.55 -2.61
N LYS A 112 -13.37 -8.61 -3.20
CA LYS A 112 -12.99 -9.09 -4.55
C LYS A 112 -13.97 -8.57 -5.59
N VAL A 113 -13.46 -7.99 -6.67
CA VAL A 113 -14.28 -7.45 -7.76
C VAL A 113 -14.64 -8.60 -8.71
N LYS A 114 -15.80 -9.23 -8.51
CA LYS A 114 -16.26 -10.40 -9.31
C LYS A 114 -17.41 -10.08 -10.27
N GLN A 115 -18.02 -8.91 -10.10
CA GLN A 115 -19.19 -8.44 -10.82
C GLN A 115 -19.14 -6.91 -10.84
N ASN A 116 -20.04 -6.28 -11.59
CA ASN A 116 -20.17 -4.83 -11.59
C ASN A 116 -20.32 -4.31 -10.15
N ILE A 117 -19.57 -3.26 -9.83
CA ILE A 117 -19.49 -2.74 -8.48
C ILE A 117 -19.64 -1.22 -8.52
N LYS A 118 -20.39 -0.69 -7.55
CA LYS A 118 -20.54 0.75 -7.34
C LYS A 118 -19.97 1.10 -5.98
N ILE A 119 -19.06 2.07 -5.96
CA ILE A 119 -18.35 2.48 -4.74
C ILE A 119 -18.36 4.00 -4.60
N GLU A 120 -18.17 4.45 -3.37
CA GLU A 120 -18.06 5.86 -3.01
C GLU A 120 -16.71 6.05 -2.30
N ILE A 121 -15.91 6.97 -2.84
CA ILE A 121 -14.57 7.30 -2.35
C ILE A 121 -14.51 8.81 -2.11
N PRO A 122 -13.97 9.27 -0.96
CA PRO A 122 -13.75 10.70 -0.71
C PRO A 122 -12.98 11.37 -1.84
N GLU A 123 -13.42 12.55 -2.27
CA GLU A 123 -12.79 13.28 -3.39
C GLU A 123 -11.31 13.58 -3.15
N GLU A 124 -10.93 13.78 -1.88
CA GLU A 124 -9.55 14.03 -1.44
C GLU A 124 -8.58 12.92 -1.88
N LEU A 125 -9.03 11.67 -1.92
CA LEU A 125 -8.19 10.53 -2.31
C LEU A 125 -7.89 10.49 -3.81
N PHE A 126 -8.68 11.18 -4.65
CA PHE A 126 -8.35 11.31 -6.07
C PHE A 126 -7.19 12.28 -6.33
N ASN A 127 -6.87 13.14 -5.37
CA ASN A 127 -5.73 14.05 -5.47
C ASN A 127 -4.42 13.40 -5.02
N VAL A 128 -4.49 12.20 -4.44
CA VAL A 128 -3.29 11.45 -4.06
C VAL A 128 -2.61 10.93 -5.31
N LYS A 129 -1.33 11.28 -5.48
CA LYS A 129 -0.53 10.93 -6.64
C LYS A 129 0.56 9.94 -6.28
N GLU A 130 1.02 9.23 -7.29
CA GLU A 130 2.29 8.53 -7.27
C GLU A 130 3.35 9.40 -7.93
N TYR A 131 4.53 9.44 -7.31
CA TYR A 131 5.68 10.22 -7.73
C TYR A 131 6.81 9.26 -8.07
N ALA A 132 7.42 9.45 -9.24
CA ALA A 132 8.73 8.90 -9.54
C ALA A 132 9.78 9.79 -8.85
N VAL A 133 10.53 9.22 -7.92
CA VAL A 133 11.50 9.93 -7.08
C VAL A 133 12.88 9.33 -7.24
N VAL A 134 13.92 10.12 -7.02
CA VAL A 134 15.30 9.63 -7.03
C VAL A 134 15.79 9.49 -5.59
N VAL A 135 16.47 8.39 -5.29
CA VAL A 135 17.14 8.21 -4.00
C VAL A 135 18.38 9.11 -3.94
N GLU A 136 18.22 10.29 -3.36
CA GLU A 136 19.30 11.28 -3.24
C GLU A 136 20.38 10.83 -2.26
N LYS A 137 19.98 10.23 -1.14
CA LYS A 137 20.89 9.79 -0.07
C LYS A 137 20.36 8.56 0.66
N MET A 138 21.26 7.66 1.03
CA MET A 138 21.01 6.52 1.90
C MET A 138 22.09 6.44 2.99
N GLU A 139 21.68 6.57 4.25
CA GLU A 139 22.60 6.53 5.39
C GLU A 139 22.23 5.40 6.36
N GLN A 140 23.21 4.58 6.72
CA GLN A 140 23.03 3.54 7.73
C GLN A 140 23.13 4.16 9.13
N LEU A 141 22.00 4.32 9.82
CA LEU A 141 21.96 4.96 11.14
C LEU A 141 22.23 3.98 12.29
N THR A 142 21.73 2.75 12.18
CA THR A 142 21.94 1.69 13.18
C THR A 142 22.24 0.36 12.49
N SER A 143 22.40 -0.74 13.22
CA SER A 143 22.55 -2.08 12.59
C SER A 143 21.32 -2.52 11.78
N THR A 144 20.16 -1.91 12.00
CA THR A 144 18.91 -2.31 11.34
C THR A 144 18.16 -1.15 10.68
N ILE A 145 18.49 0.12 10.93
CA ILE A 145 17.75 1.27 10.40
C ILE A 145 18.60 2.05 9.40
N LYS A 146 18.03 2.31 8.23
CA LYS A 146 18.56 3.25 7.22
C LYS A 146 17.68 4.50 7.16
N LEU A 147 18.32 5.65 7.01
CA LEU A 147 17.70 6.89 6.55
C LEU A 147 17.79 6.93 5.03
N LEU A 148 16.67 7.21 4.37
CA LEU A 148 16.62 7.41 2.92
C LEU A 148 16.02 8.78 2.65
N ARG A 149 16.70 9.57 1.82
CA ARG A 149 16.19 10.85 1.30
C ARG A 149 15.80 10.66 -0.16
N PHE A 150 14.54 10.94 -0.47
CA PHE A 150 13.98 10.84 -1.81
C PHE A 150 13.72 12.24 -2.35
N SER A 151 14.26 12.55 -3.53
CA SER A 151 14.04 13.81 -4.22
C SER A 151 12.90 13.66 -5.24
N PHE A 152 11.98 14.63 -5.24
CA PHE A 152 10.88 14.74 -6.20
C PHE A 152 11.28 15.47 -7.49
N GLY A 153 12.55 15.92 -7.60
CA GLY A 153 13.02 16.66 -8.77
C GLY A 153 12.23 17.95 -8.98
N SER A 154 11.47 18.04 -10.08
CA SER A 154 10.62 19.19 -10.39
C SER A 154 9.26 19.17 -9.70
N ASP A 155 8.84 18.02 -9.17
CA ASP A 155 7.56 17.91 -8.47
C ASP A 155 7.67 18.47 -7.05
N GLU A 156 6.52 18.90 -6.51
CA GLU A 156 6.37 19.33 -5.13
C GLU A 156 5.42 18.39 -4.39
N ILE A 157 5.76 18.09 -3.14
CA ILE A 157 4.89 17.39 -2.21
C ILE A 157 4.45 18.34 -1.08
N SER A 158 3.17 18.25 -0.70
CA SER A 158 2.62 18.95 0.45
C SER A 158 2.00 17.92 1.39
N PHE A 159 2.44 17.90 2.65
CA PHE A 159 1.98 16.96 3.66
C PHE A 159 1.90 17.63 5.03
N LYS A 160 1.15 17.04 5.96
CA LYS A 160 1.10 17.48 7.36
C LYS A 160 2.18 16.75 8.17
N PRO A 161 2.93 17.44 9.06
CA PRO A 161 4.02 16.82 9.83
C PRO A 161 3.50 15.63 10.64
N GLY A 162 4.08 14.45 10.45
CA GLY A 162 3.61 13.19 11.05
C GLY A 162 2.96 12.19 10.07
N GLN A 163 2.54 12.65 8.89
CA GLN A 163 2.00 11.79 7.84
C GLN A 163 3.02 10.80 7.27
N TYR A 164 2.53 9.83 6.50
CA TYR A 164 3.33 8.80 5.87
C TYR A 164 3.11 8.75 4.36
N MET A 165 4.09 8.17 3.66
CA MET A 165 3.97 7.79 2.25
C MET A 165 4.04 6.26 2.12
N GLN A 166 3.58 5.71 0.99
CA GLN A 166 3.85 4.32 0.68
C GLN A 166 4.95 4.20 -0.36
N LEU A 167 5.99 3.44 -0.01
CA LEU A 167 7.05 3.05 -0.94
C LEU A 167 6.64 1.79 -1.68
N LYS A 168 6.78 1.86 -2.99
CA LYS A 168 6.68 0.72 -3.90
C LYS A 168 7.99 -0.08 -3.85
N ALA A 169 7.88 -1.36 -3.49
CA ALA A 169 8.93 -2.34 -3.69
C ALA A 169 8.59 -3.16 -4.95
N PRO A 170 9.34 -2.99 -6.05
CA PRO A 170 9.12 -3.75 -7.29
C PRO A 170 9.56 -5.21 -7.12
N ALA A 171 9.38 -6.01 -8.18
CA ALA A 171 10.01 -7.32 -8.26
C ALA A 171 11.55 -7.19 -8.29
N TYR A 172 12.24 -8.10 -7.60
CA TYR A 172 13.69 -8.17 -7.54
C TYR A 172 14.14 -9.62 -7.41
N GLU A 173 15.44 -9.88 -7.53
CA GLU A 173 15.98 -11.25 -7.42
C GLU A 173 15.60 -11.88 -6.06
N GLY A 174 14.81 -12.95 -6.10
CA GLY A 174 14.27 -13.64 -4.91
C GLY A 174 12.86 -13.22 -4.49
N ASN A 175 12.22 -12.28 -5.18
CA ASN A 175 10.82 -11.91 -4.97
C ASN A 175 10.16 -11.33 -6.24
N GLU A 176 9.14 -12.02 -6.74
CA GLU A 176 8.38 -11.59 -7.93
C GLU A 176 7.16 -10.72 -7.58
N GLU A 177 6.81 -10.58 -6.29
CA GLU A 177 5.66 -9.79 -5.85
C GLU A 177 5.98 -8.30 -5.73
N GLU A 178 5.21 -7.45 -6.42
CA GLU A 178 5.22 -6.01 -6.17
C GLU A 178 4.39 -5.69 -4.93
N VAL A 179 4.92 -4.87 -4.02
CA VAL A 179 4.21 -4.47 -2.80
C VAL A 179 4.39 -3.00 -2.46
N TYR A 180 3.34 -2.39 -1.90
CA TYR A 180 3.41 -1.07 -1.27
C TYR A 180 3.46 -1.21 0.25
N ARG A 181 4.32 -0.44 0.91
CA ARG A 181 4.41 -0.38 2.37
C ARG A 181 4.52 1.06 2.86
N ALA A 182 3.79 1.36 3.93
CA ALA A 182 3.78 2.67 4.55
C ALA A 182 5.05 2.93 5.37
N TYR A 183 5.63 4.11 5.20
CA TYR A 183 6.74 4.63 5.98
C TYR A 183 6.46 6.10 6.31
N SER A 184 6.53 6.45 7.60
CA SER A 184 6.30 7.82 8.05
C SER A 184 7.40 8.74 7.55
N ILE A 185 7.00 9.96 7.19
CA ILE A 185 7.93 11.01 6.79
C ILE A 185 8.68 11.47 8.04
N ALA A 186 9.99 11.63 7.92
CA ALA A 186 10.92 12.06 8.96
C ALA A 186 11.45 13.48 8.75
N SER A 187 11.27 14.04 7.55
CA SER A 187 11.67 15.42 7.23
C SER A 187 10.59 16.45 7.57
N SER A 188 10.99 17.72 7.63
CA SER A 188 10.10 18.87 7.74
C SER A 188 9.15 18.99 6.55
N ALA A 189 7.91 19.41 6.80
CA ALA A 189 6.93 19.74 5.76
C ALA A 189 7.28 21.01 4.96
N ASN A 190 8.29 21.77 5.41
CA ASN A 190 8.78 22.94 4.68
C ASN A 190 9.66 22.57 3.47
N ASP A 191 10.28 21.39 3.47
CA ASP A 191 10.99 20.87 2.31
C ASP A 191 10.01 20.19 1.35
N LYS A 192 9.63 20.91 0.29
CA LYS A 192 8.64 20.44 -0.69
C LYS A 192 9.24 19.55 -1.77
N HIS A 193 10.55 19.47 -1.89
CA HIS A 193 11.22 18.76 -2.99
C HIS A 193 11.90 17.48 -2.53
N ALA A 194 11.89 17.18 -1.24
CA ALA A 194 12.37 15.92 -0.73
C ALA A 194 11.61 15.43 0.50
N VAL A 195 11.58 14.11 0.66
CA VAL A 195 11.13 13.47 1.91
C VAL A 195 12.18 12.51 2.42
N GLU A 196 12.29 12.44 3.74
CA GLU A 196 13.15 11.47 4.41
C GLU A 196 12.32 10.38 5.07
N LEU A 197 12.75 9.12 4.94
CA LEU A 197 12.10 7.95 5.55
C LEU A 197 13.11 7.18 6.41
N LEU A 198 12.67 6.74 7.59
CA LEU A 198 13.45 5.82 8.44
C LEU A 198 12.94 4.39 8.25
N ILE A 199 13.74 3.54 7.60
CA ILE A 199 13.33 2.17 7.23
C ILE A 199 14.18 1.14 7.97
N GLY A 200 13.53 0.42 8.88
CA GLY A 200 14.10 -0.68 9.65
C GLY A 200 14.04 -2.01 8.89
N TYR A 201 15.11 -2.79 8.91
CA TYR A 201 15.16 -4.12 8.31
C TYR A 201 14.39 -5.13 9.15
N THR A 202 13.45 -5.85 8.51
CA THR A 202 12.63 -6.88 9.16
C THR A 202 12.68 -8.22 8.43
N GLY A 203 13.40 -8.31 7.31
CA GLY A 203 13.38 -9.46 6.40
C GLY A 203 12.12 -9.56 5.53
N GLY A 204 11.17 -8.64 5.64
CA GLY A 204 10.01 -8.57 4.75
C GLY A 204 10.34 -7.92 3.40
N ILE A 205 9.56 -8.24 2.36
CA ILE A 205 9.76 -7.86 0.95
C ILE A 205 10.28 -6.42 0.78
N ALA A 206 9.51 -5.42 1.24
CA ALA A 206 9.89 -4.01 1.05
C ALA A 206 11.17 -3.62 1.80
N THR A 207 11.38 -4.15 3.00
CA THR A 207 12.59 -3.86 3.77
C THR A 207 13.82 -4.55 3.18
N THR A 208 13.66 -5.74 2.60
CA THR A 208 14.73 -6.44 1.88
C THR A 208 15.10 -5.68 0.62
N TYR A 209 14.12 -5.23 -0.17
CA TYR A 209 14.34 -4.33 -1.31
C TYR A 209 15.17 -3.11 -0.90
N VAL A 210 14.71 -2.35 0.09
CA VAL A 210 15.40 -1.13 0.56
C VAL A 210 16.82 -1.42 1.07
N HIS A 211 17.01 -2.51 1.82
CA HIS A 211 18.29 -2.76 2.46
C HIS A 211 19.32 -3.44 1.56
N GLN A 212 18.88 -4.23 0.58
CA GLN A 212 19.76 -5.11 -0.20
C GLN A 212 19.79 -4.77 -1.69
N HIS A 213 18.74 -4.18 -2.27
CA HIS A 213 18.63 -3.96 -3.71
C HIS A 213 18.67 -2.48 -4.10
N LEU A 214 18.01 -1.60 -3.34
CA LEU A 214 17.99 -0.16 -3.60
C LEU A 214 19.34 0.51 -3.32
N ARG A 215 19.74 1.46 -4.17
CA ARG A 215 20.98 2.25 -4.07
C ARG A 215 20.71 3.74 -4.25
N GLU A 216 21.65 4.56 -3.80
CA GLU A 216 21.65 6.00 -4.12
C GLU A 216 21.73 6.19 -5.64
N GLY A 217 20.94 7.13 -6.16
CA GLY A 217 20.78 7.41 -7.59
C GLY A 217 19.70 6.58 -8.28
N ASP A 218 19.16 5.53 -7.65
CA ASP A 218 18.08 4.73 -8.22
C ASP A 218 16.75 5.52 -8.25
N GLU A 219 15.91 5.20 -9.23
CA GLU A 219 14.50 5.62 -9.24
C GLU A 219 13.67 4.72 -8.32
N ALA A 220 12.76 5.33 -7.57
CA ALA A 220 11.77 4.66 -6.73
C ALA A 220 10.40 5.32 -6.91
N HIS A 221 9.34 4.65 -6.45
CA HIS A 221 7.99 5.22 -6.50
C HIS A 221 7.41 5.38 -5.10
N LEU A 222 6.92 6.58 -4.80
CA LEU A 222 6.21 6.91 -3.58
C LEU A 222 4.81 7.40 -3.92
N ASN A 223 3.81 7.01 -3.14
CA ASN A 223 2.48 7.61 -3.20
C ASN A 223 2.02 8.15 -1.84
N GLY A 224 1.15 9.15 -1.86
CA GLY A 224 0.66 9.82 -0.66
C GLY A 224 0.59 11.35 -0.81
N PRO A 225 0.53 12.09 0.31
CA PRO A 225 0.66 11.61 1.70
C PRO A 225 -0.64 10.99 2.25
N TYR A 226 -0.52 10.23 3.35
CA TYR A 226 -1.65 9.66 4.09
C TYR A 226 -1.48 9.80 5.60
N GLY A 227 -2.59 9.59 6.32
CA GLY A 227 -2.59 9.39 7.76
C GLY A 227 -3.17 10.56 8.53
N ASP A 228 -3.78 10.21 9.67
CA ASP A 228 -4.45 11.13 10.59
C ASP A 228 -3.59 11.48 11.81
N PHE A 229 -2.39 10.91 11.93
CA PHE A 229 -1.42 11.29 12.94
C PHE A 229 -0.56 12.44 12.41
N TYR A 230 -0.92 13.68 12.78
CA TYR A 230 -0.15 14.84 12.40
C TYR A 230 -0.18 15.94 13.47
N TYR A 231 0.69 16.93 13.33
CA TYR A 231 0.72 18.10 14.20
C TYR A 231 -0.57 18.93 14.10
N HIS A 232 -1.23 19.16 15.24
CA HIS A 232 -2.42 20.01 15.32
C HIS A 232 -2.06 21.35 15.96
N ASP A 233 -2.41 22.46 15.30
CA ASP A 233 -2.12 23.81 15.78
C ASP A 233 -2.94 24.19 17.06
N ASP A 234 -4.01 23.46 17.36
CA ASP A 234 -5.21 24.05 17.99
C ASP A 234 -5.49 23.63 19.46
N ASP A 235 -4.49 23.21 20.22
CA ASP A 235 -4.70 22.77 21.61
C ASP A 235 -3.88 23.52 22.68
N GLY A 236 -2.92 24.38 22.30
CA GLY A 236 -2.19 25.34 23.17
C GLY A 236 -1.46 24.80 24.42
N GLY A 237 -1.63 23.53 24.80
CA GLY A 237 -1.00 22.88 25.94
C GLY A 237 0.37 22.26 25.66
N PRO A 238 1.00 21.60 26.65
CA PRO A 238 2.25 20.89 26.44
C PRO A 238 2.06 19.66 25.53
N ILE A 239 3.06 19.36 24.69
CA ILE A 239 3.06 18.19 23.83
C ILE A 239 3.98 17.12 24.42
N VAL A 240 3.51 15.87 24.50
CA VAL A 240 4.32 14.72 24.90
C VAL A 240 4.40 13.73 23.74
N LEU A 241 5.61 13.50 23.24
CA LEU A 241 5.89 12.57 22.14
C LEU A 241 6.72 11.39 22.68
N ALA A 242 6.30 10.17 22.35
CA ALA A 242 7.02 8.95 22.73
C ALA A 242 7.21 8.06 21.49
N GLY A 243 8.45 7.72 21.18
CA GLY A 243 8.80 6.91 20.02
C GLY A 243 9.87 5.88 20.35
N ALA A 244 9.87 4.79 19.58
CA ALA A 244 10.87 3.72 19.67
C ALA A 244 11.23 3.23 18.26
N GLY A 245 12.52 3.03 18.01
CA GLY A 245 13.02 2.59 16.70
C GLY A 245 12.60 3.54 15.57
N THR A 246 12.03 2.98 14.49
CA THR A 246 11.52 3.78 13.36
C THR A 246 10.26 4.57 13.70
N GLY A 247 9.60 4.31 14.85
CA GLY A 247 8.52 5.15 15.37
C GLY A 247 8.95 6.57 15.72
N MET A 248 10.25 6.86 15.69
CA MET A 248 10.78 8.22 15.77
C MET A 248 10.52 9.05 14.51
N ALA A 249 10.33 8.45 13.33
CA ALA A 249 10.17 9.19 12.07
C ALA A 249 9.08 10.29 12.12
N PRO A 250 7.81 9.99 12.44
CA PRO A 250 6.79 11.04 12.43
C PRO A 250 7.02 12.08 13.54
N ILE A 251 7.66 11.70 14.65
CA ILE A 251 8.05 12.63 15.74
C ILE A 251 9.12 13.59 15.24
N VAL A 252 10.14 13.11 14.52
CA VAL A 252 11.19 13.95 13.95
C VAL A 252 10.58 14.93 12.93
N SER A 253 9.65 14.48 12.09
CA SER A 253 8.95 15.38 11.15
C SER A 253 8.20 16.52 11.87
N ILE A 254 7.47 16.20 12.95
CA ILE A 254 6.78 17.20 13.78
C ILE A 254 7.79 18.17 14.43
N LEU A 255 8.85 17.65 15.03
CA LEU A 255 9.86 18.46 15.72
C LEU A 255 10.63 19.37 14.77
N GLN A 256 10.98 18.89 13.57
CA GLN A 256 11.64 19.71 12.55
C GLN A 256 10.70 20.82 12.07
N TYR A 257 9.43 20.51 11.81
CA TYR A 257 8.44 21.53 11.44
C TYR A 257 8.26 22.59 12.53
N MET A 258 8.19 22.18 13.80
CA MET A 258 8.11 23.11 14.93
C MET A 258 9.36 23.99 15.02
N ALA A 259 10.56 23.42 14.85
CA ALA A 259 11.81 24.16 14.87
C ALA A 259 11.90 25.18 13.74
N ASP A 260 11.56 24.79 12.51
CA ASP A 260 11.61 25.68 11.34
C ASP A 260 10.65 26.87 11.45
N ASN A 261 9.53 26.67 12.17
CA ASN A 261 8.50 27.70 12.37
C ASN A 261 8.60 28.42 13.73
N ASN A 262 9.65 28.15 14.52
CA ASN A 262 9.87 28.71 15.86
C ASN A 262 8.66 28.52 16.80
N ILE A 263 8.04 27.34 16.77
CA ILE A 263 6.91 26.99 17.63
C ILE A 263 7.43 26.51 18.99
N GLU A 264 7.13 27.27 20.05
CA GLU A 264 7.50 26.93 21.43
C GLU A 264 6.29 26.38 22.20
N ARG A 265 6.35 25.11 22.63
CA ARG A 265 5.32 24.42 23.44
C ARG A 265 5.92 23.45 24.45
#